data_AF-A0A126WW71-F1
#
_entry.id   AF-A0A126WW71-F1
#
_cell.length_a   1.000
_cell.length_b   1.000
_cell.length_c   1.000
_cell.angle_alpha   90.00
_cell.angle_beta   90.00
_cell.angle_gamma   90.00
#
_symmetry.space_group_name_H-M   'P 1'
#
loop_
_entity.id
_entity.type
_entity.pdbx_description
1 polymer ?
#
loop_
_entity_poly.entity_id
_entity_poly.type
_entity_poly.pdbx_seq_one_letter_code
_entity_poly.pdbx_strand_id
1 'polypeptide(L)'
;MLRQHMLISGRTDPYLPDMPIVYASDAFLKLTGYSRLEVLGRNCRFLQGSDTNVEALCQIKDSIQSAQSCSVRILNYRKDGSSFWNLLHIAPVRNASGKIAFYVGVQIEESCKSIDQGLSPEMRQLGAVGAVKVAVRSLSVGVGPSKSS
;
A
#
# COMPACT_ATOMS: atom_id res chain seq x y z
N MET A 1 4.88 11.70 -12.74
CA MET A 1 5.13 11.51 -11.29
C MET A 1 4.93 10.04 -10.96
N LEU A 2 6.00 9.29 -10.71
CA LEU A 2 5.92 7.84 -10.45
C LEU A 2 5.35 7.62 -9.05
N ARG A 3 4.16 7.00 -8.96
CA ARG A 3 3.49 6.71 -7.69
C ARG A 3 4.10 5.44 -7.10
N GLN A 4 4.81 5.56 -5.97
CA GLN A 4 5.27 4.41 -5.19
C GLN A 4 4.07 3.82 -4.45
N HIS A 5 3.60 2.67 -4.91
CA HIS A 5 2.41 2.05 -4.32
C HIS A 5 2.44 0.53 -4.49
N MET A 6 1.73 -0.14 -3.60
CA MET A 6 1.50 -1.56 -3.61
C MET A 6 0.04 -1.87 -3.29
N LEU A 7 -0.45 -3.00 -3.78
CA LEU A 7 -1.73 -3.56 -3.37
C LEU A 7 -1.48 -4.77 -2.50
N ILE A 8 -2.21 -4.80 -1.39
CA ILE A 8 -2.16 -5.82 -0.36
C ILE A 8 -3.52 -6.50 -0.36
N SER A 9 -3.57 -7.83 -0.27
CA SER A 9 -4.86 -8.53 -0.17
C SER A 9 -5.65 -8.09 1.07
N GLY A 10 -6.97 -8.07 0.95
CA GLY A 10 -7.84 -7.85 2.11
C GLY A 10 -7.87 -9.06 3.04
N ARG A 11 -8.14 -8.84 4.35
CA ARG A 11 -8.35 -9.91 5.33
C ARG A 11 -9.49 -10.88 4.99
N THR A 12 -10.35 -10.50 4.04
CA THR A 12 -11.54 -11.26 3.65
C THR A 12 -11.25 -12.32 2.59
N ASP A 13 -10.04 -12.36 2.03
CA ASP A 13 -9.65 -13.41 1.08
C ASP A 13 -9.06 -14.62 1.84
N PRO A 14 -9.81 -15.73 1.98
CA PRO A 14 -9.34 -16.90 2.72
C PRO A 14 -8.17 -17.61 2.01
N TYR A 15 -7.95 -17.35 0.72
CA TYR A 15 -6.89 -17.98 -0.07
C TYR A 15 -5.55 -17.25 0.05
N LEU A 16 -5.55 -16.03 0.61
CA LEU A 16 -4.36 -15.19 0.79
C LEU A 16 -4.21 -14.80 2.27
N PRO A 17 -3.91 -15.77 3.16
CA PRO A 17 -3.70 -15.50 4.57
C PRO A 17 -2.54 -14.53 4.75
N ASP A 18 -2.58 -13.74 5.82
CA ASP A 18 -1.50 -12.83 6.21
C ASP A 18 -1.29 -11.59 5.32
N MET A 19 -2.29 -11.21 4.51
CA MET A 19 -2.29 -9.98 3.73
C MET A 19 -1.03 -9.82 2.84
N PRO A 20 -0.74 -10.76 1.93
CA PRO A 20 0.39 -10.64 1.01
C PRO A 20 0.22 -9.48 0.02
N ILE A 21 1.36 -9.00 -0.48
CA ILE A 21 1.41 -8.08 -1.62
C ILE A 21 0.98 -8.85 -2.88
N VAL A 22 -0.04 -8.35 -3.56
CA VAL A 22 -0.54 -8.88 -4.85
C VAL A 22 -0.09 -8.03 -6.04
N TYR A 23 0.38 -6.80 -5.78
CA TYR A 23 0.94 -5.91 -6.79
C TYR A 23 1.94 -4.94 -6.17
N ALA A 24 3.03 -4.67 -6.88
CA ALA A 24 4.03 -3.67 -6.52
C ALA A 24 4.44 -2.85 -7.75
N SER A 25 4.42 -1.52 -7.61
CA SER A 25 4.87 -0.62 -8.67
C SER A 25 6.39 -0.64 -8.84
N ASP A 26 6.90 -0.33 -10.03
CA ASP A 26 8.35 -0.28 -10.28
C ASP A 26 9.06 0.74 -9.38
N ALA A 27 8.37 1.82 -9.03
CA ALA A 27 8.90 2.82 -8.11
C ALA A 27 9.08 2.27 -6.69
N PHE A 28 8.18 1.39 -6.23
CA PHE A 28 8.33 0.68 -4.95
C PHE A 28 9.52 -0.29 -4.99
N LEU A 29 9.66 -1.06 -6.08
CA LEU A 29 10.79 -1.99 -6.26
C LEU A 29 12.12 -1.24 -6.26
N LYS A 30 12.20 -0.11 -6.99
CA LYS A 30 13.37 0.75 -7.03
C LYS A 30 13.70 1.37 -5.67
N LEU A 31 12.69 1.84 -4.93
CA LEU A 31 12.88 2.41 -3.59
C LEU A 31 13.47 1.39 -2.62
N THR A 32 12.93 0.18 -2.63
CA THR A 32 13.23 -0.84 -1.60
C THR A 32 14.40 -1.75 -1.97
N GLY A 33 14.78 -1.79 -3.25
CA GLY A 33 15.84 -2.65 -3.79
C GLY A 33 15.42 -4.12 -3.96
N TYR A 34 14.16 -4.47 -3.67
CA TYR A 34 13.65 -5.82 -3.89
C TYR A 34 13.14 -6.00 -5.32
N SER A 35 13.31 -7.21 -5.86
CA SER A 35 12.69 -7.58 -7.13
C SER A 35 11.22 -7.92 -6.95
N ARG A 36 10.47 -7.90 -8.06
CA ARG A 36 9.04 -8.26 -8.07
C ARG A 36 8.80 -9.67 -7.53
N LEU A 37 9.64 -10.63 -7.91
CA LEU A 37 9.53 -12.03 -7.45
C LEU A 37 9.75 -12.18 -5.95
N GLU A 38 10.56 -11.30 -5.36
CA GLU A 38 10.85 -11.34 -3.93
C GLU A 38 9.76 -10.68 -3.07
N VAL A 39 8.85 -9.89 -3.64
CA VAL A 39 7.84 -9.15 -2.88
C VAL A 39 6.44 -9.71 -3.05
N LEU A 40 6.09 -10.22 -4.23
CA LEU A 40 4.77 -10.79 -4.47
C LEU A 40 4.54 -12.01 -3.59
N GLY A 41 3.35 -12.11 -2.99
CA GLY A 41 3.00 -13.21 -2.09
C GLY A 41 3.54 -13.06 -0.67
N ARG A 42 4.27 -11.97 -0.35
CA ARG A 42 4.79 -11.73 1.01
C ARG A 42 4.09 -10.55 1.66
N ASN A 43 3.95 -10.61 2.98
CA ASN A 43 3.52 -9.46 3.76
C ASN A 43 4.63 -8.40 3.80
N CYS A 44 4.25 -7.12 3.74
CA CYS A 44 5.14 -5.97 3.69
C CYS A 44 6.06 -5.79 4.92
N ARG A 45 5.87 -6.57 5.99
CA ARG A 45 6.68 -6.49 7.21
C ARG A 45 8.18 -6.77 7.01
N PHE A 46 8.58 -7.32 5.86
CA PHE A 46 10.00 -7.45 5.53
C PHE A 46 10.75 -6.10 5.42
N LEU A 47 10.02 -4.99 5.33
CA LEU A 47 10.60 -3.63 5.37
C LEU A 47 10.84 -3.13 6.81
N GLN A 48 10.42 -3.87 7.84
CA GLN A 48 10.59 -3.49 9.24
C GLN A 48 11.95 -3.99 9.77
N GLY A 49 12.52 -3.29 10.75
CA GLY A 49 13.78 -3.68 11.40
C GLY A 49 13.80 -3.30 12.87
N SER A 50 14.97 -3.37 13.50
CA SER A 50 15.13 -3.20 14.96
C SER A 50 14.57 -1.88 15.48
N ASP A 51 14.80 -0.80 14.74
CA ASP A 51 14.46 0.56 15.19
C ASP A 51 13.10 1.03 14.64
N THR A 52 12.32 0.12 14.05
CA THR A 52 10.95 0.41 13.59
C THR A 52 10.05 0.62 14.81
N ASN A 53 9.45 1.82 14.91
CA ASN A 53 8.58 2.16 16.05
C ASN A 53 7.33 1.26 16.12
N VAL A 54 7.18 0.58 17.26
CA VAL A 54 6.05 -0.33 17.56
C VAL A 54 4.71 0.40 17.60
N GLU A 55 4.65 1.65 18.06
CA GLU A 55 3.41 2.43 18.10
C GLU A 55 2.85 2.68 16.69
N ALA A 56 3.72 2.98 15.72
CA ALA A 56 3.33 3.13 14.32
C ALA A 56 2.78 1.79 13.75
N LEU A 57 3.37 0.66 14.15
CA LEU A 57 2.88 -0.68 13.77
C LEU A 57 1.50 -0.97 14.38
N CYS A 58 1.30 -0.63 15.65
CA CYS A 58 0.00 -0.74 16.31
C CYS A 58 -1.06 0.10 15.61
N GLN A 59 -0.75 1.36 15.28
CA GLN A 59 -1.66 2.24 14.56
C GLN A 59 -2.06 1.69 13.18
N ILE A 60 -1.10 1.13 12.43
CA ILE A 60 -1.39 0.44 11.16
C ILE A 60 -2.34 -0.73 11.40
N LYS A 61 -2.03 -1.58 12.39
CA LYS A 61 -2.81 -2.78 12.71
C LYS A 61 -4.25 -2.42 13.09
N ASP A 62 -4.43 -1.42 13.95
CA ASP A 62 -5.74 -0.98 14.43
C ASP A 62 -6.56 -0.36 13.29
N SER A 63 -5.92 0.40 12.40
CA SER A 63 -6.56 0.98 11.22
C SER A 63 -7.02 -0.10 10.23
N ILE A 64 -6.20 -1.13 10.02
CA ILE A 64 -6.58 -2.30 9.20
C ILE A 64 -7.76 -3.03 9.83
N GLN A 65 -7.74 -3.28 11.14
CA GLN A 65 -8.82 -3.97 11.87
C GLN A 65 -10.14 -3.20 11.84
N SER A 66 -10.08 -1.88 12.00
CA SER A 66 -11.24 -0.97 11.93
C SER A 66 -11.67 -0.62 10.50
N ALA A 67 -10.99 -1.18 9.48
CA ALA A 67 -11.26 -0.92 8.08
C ALA A 67 -11.20 0.58 7.71
N GLN A 68 -10.27 1.32 8.34
CA GLN A 68 -10.01 2.75 8.13
C GLN A 68 -8.67 3.00 7.43
N SER A 69 -8.52 4.20 6.90
CA SER A 69 -7.24 4.68 6.38
C SER A 69 -6.37 5.26 7.49
N CYS A 70 -5.04 5.17 7.33
CA CYS A 70 -4.08 5.84 8.22
C CYS A 70 -2.87 6.35 7.45
N SER A 71 -2.27 7.41 7.98
CA SER A 71 -0.95 7.90 7.57
C SER A 71 -0.02 7.79 8.77
N VAL A 72 1.14 7.17 8.59
CA VAL A 72 2.17 7.04 9.63
C VAL A 72 3.54 7.34 9.07
N ARG A 73 4.41 7.92 9.90
CA ARG A 73 5.84 8.04 9.62
C ARG A 73 6.55 6.88 10.29
N ILE A 74 7.16 5.99 9.50
CA ILE A 74 7.74 4.74 10.00
C ILE A 74 9.14 4.54 9.42
N LEU A 75 10.09 4.06 10.24
CA LEU A 75 11.42 3.71 9.77
C LEU A 75 11.37 2.34 9.09
N ASN A 76 11.80 2.28 7.83
CA ASN A 76 11.87 1.06 7.03
C ASN A 76 13.29 0.80 6.54
N TYR A 77 13.54 -0.45 6.14
CA TYR A 77 14.84 -0.95 5.71
C TYR A 77 14.74 -1.51 4.29
N ARG A 78 15.72 -1.15 3.46
CA ARG A 78 15.88 -1.68 2.11
C ARG A 78 16.55 -3.04 2.15
N LYS A 79 16.58 -3.71 0.99
CA LYS A 79 17.24 -5.01 0.82
C LYS A 79 18.73 -4.97 1.18
N ASP A 80 19.41 -3.85 0.95
CA ASP A 80 20.82 -3.65 1.28
C ASP A 80 21.08 -3.33 2.76
N GLY A 81 20.03 -3.28 3.59
CA GLY A 81 20.10 -2.95 5.01
C GLY A 81 20.09 -1.45 5.31
N SER A 82 20.14 -0.57 4.30
CA SER A 82 20.01 0.87 4.53
C SER A 82 18.61 1.23 5.02
N SER A 83 18.51 2.18 5.94
CA SER A 83 17.23 2.65 6.45
C SER A 83 16.73 3.89 5.71
N PHE A 84 15.40 4.11 5.75
CA PHE A 84 14.76 5.31 5.26
C PHE A 84 13.47 5.60 6.03
N TRP A 85 13.17 6.90 6.18
CA TRP A 85 11.89 7.32 6.75
C TRP A 85 10.81 7.21 5.67
N ASN A 86 9.84 6.33 5.91
CA ASN A 86 8.71 6.12 5.05
C ASN A 86 7.49 6.84 5.61
N LEU A 87 7.02 7.87 4.90
CA LEU A 87 5.68 8.38 5.10
C LEU A 87 4.71 7.45 4.37
N LEU A 88 4.12 6.53 5.13
CA LEU A 88 3.27 5.47 4.65
C LEU A 88 1.80 5.84 4.83
N HIS A 89 1.04 5.82 3.73
CA HIS A 89 -0.41 5.90 3.77
C HIS A 89 -1.03 4.57 3.37
N ILE A 90 -1.94 4.06 4.20
CA ILE A 90 -2.70 2.82 3.94
C ILE A 90 -4.17 3.17 3.86
N ALA A 91 -4.87 2.67 2.84
CA ALA A 91 -6.31 2.83 2.72
C ALA A 91 -6.99 1.57 2.19
N PRO A 92 -8.20 1.24 2.69
CA PRO A 92 -9.01 0.17 2.13
C PRO A 92 -9.54 0.58 0.75
N VAL A 93 -9.53 -0.37 -0.18
CA VAL A 93 -10.11 -0.26 -1.52
C VAL A 93 -11.27 -1.25 -1.60
N ARG A 94 -12.47 -0.70 -1.79
CA ARG A 94 -13.71 -1.47 -1.82
C ARG A 94 -14.14 -1.75 -3.26
N ASN A 95 -14.64 -2.96 -3.51
CA ASN A 95 -15.29 -3.32 -4.76
C ASN A 95 -16.68 -2.66 -4.90
N ALA A 96 -17.37 -2.94 -6.00
CA ALA A 96 -18.73 -2.45 -6.25
C ALA A 96 -19.76 -2.88 -5.18
N SER A 97 -19.56 -4.03 -4.52
CA SER A 97 -20.44 -4.50 -3.44
C SER A 97 -20.16 -3.83 -2.08
N GLY A 98 -19.23 -2.88 -2.01
CA GLY A 98 -18.82 -2.22 -0.77
C GLY A 98 -17.90 -3.06 0.14
N LYS A 99 -17.55 -4.29 -0.25
CA LYS A 99 -16.60 -5.14 0.48
C LYS A 99 -15.17 -4.70 0.17
N ILE A 100 -14.27 -4.80 1.15
CA ILE A 100 -12.85 -4.53 0.94
C ILE A 100 -12.30 -5.60 0.02
N ALA A 101 -11.80 -5.20 -1.15
CA ALA A 101 -11.10 -6.09 -2.06
C ALA A 101 -9.60 -6.10 -1.76
N PHE A 102 -9.03 -4.91 -1.53
CA PHE A 102 -7.60 -4.73 -1.30
C PHE A 102 -7.36 -3.62 -0.28
N TYR A 103 -6.15 -3.56 0.26
CA TYR A 103 -5.58 -2.34 0.82
C TYR A 103 -4.54 -1.79 -0.15
N VAL A 104 -4.53 -0.48 -0.33
CA VAL A 104 -3.45 0.21 -1.03
C VAL A 104 -2.49 0.80 -0.01
N GLY A 105 -1.19 0.53 -0.19
CA GLY A 105 -0.11 1.20 0.55
C GLY A 105 0.61 2.15 -0.40
N VAL A 106 0.78 3.41 0.01
CA VAL A 106 1.52 4.43 -0.74
C VAL A 106 2.69 4.92 0.12
N GLN A 107 3.91 4.82 -0.41
CA GLN A 107 5.13 5.18 0.28
C GLN A 107 5.70 6.49 -0.27
N ILE A 108 6.25 7.31 0.62
CA ILE A 108 7.09 8.44 0.23
C ILE A 108 8.30 8.42 1.14
N GLU A 109 9.48 8.32 0.56
CA GLU A 109 10.72 8.53 1.30
C GLU A 109 10.84 10.00 1.69
N GLU A 110 10.95 10.26 2.99
CA GLU A 110 11.19 11.58 3.52
C GLU A 110 12.70 11.86 3.50
N SER A 111 13.16 12.67 2.55
CA SER A 111 14.53 13.17 2.50
C SER A 111 14.70 14.40 3.39
N CYS A 112 15.82 14.52 4.10
CA CYS A 112 16.16 15.64 5.01
C CYS A 112 16.19 17.04 4.33
N LYS A 113 16.05 17.12 3.01
CA LYS A 113 15.96 18.37 2.25
C LYS A 113 14.60 18.46 1.58
N SER A 114 13.65 19.21 2.14
CA SER A 114 12.42 19.57 1.44
C SER A 114 12.20 21.08 1.46
N ILE A 115 12.96 21.79 0.62
CA ILE A 115 12.44 23.00 -0.04
C ILE A 115 11.93 22.49 -1.39
N ASP A 116 10.68 22.06 -1.45
CA ASP A 116 10.04 21.68 -2.72
C ASP A 116 8.67 22.38 -2.78
N GLN A 117 8.57 23.41 -3.64
CA GLN A 117 7.35 24.18 -3.90
C GLN A 117 6.37 23.34 -4.76
N GLY A 118 5.82 22.27 -4.19
CA GLY A 118 4.90 21.37 -4.88
C GLY A 118 3.75 20.87 -3.99
N LEU A 119 2.97 19.91 -4.50
CA LEU A 119 1.91 19.24 -3.73
C LEU A 119 2.48 18.58 -2.47
N SER A 120 1.78 18.76 -1.35
CA SER A 120 2.16 18.13 -0.08
C SER A 120 2.23 16.60 -0.23
N PRO A 121 3.05 15.91 0.58
CA PRO A 121 3.11 14.45 0.57
C PRO A 121 1.73 13.78 0.70
N GLU A 122 0.86 14.35 1.53
CA GLU A 122 -0.52 13.90 1.71
C GLU A 122 -1.33 14.00 0.41
N MET A 123 -1.28 15.14 -0.29
CA MET A 123 -1.98 15.32 -1.57
C MET A 123 -1.49 14.32 -2.62
N ARG A 124 -0.18 14.04 -2.66
CA ARG A 124 0.41 13.03 -3.54
C ARG A 124 -0.11 11.63 -3.23
N GLN A 125 -0.21 11.28 -1.94
CA GLN A 125 -0.74 10.00 -1.48
C GLN A 125 -2.23 9.83 -1.82
N LEU A 126 -3.05 10.82 -1.48
CA LEU A 126 -4.49 10.78 -1.75
C LEU A 126 -4.79 10.69 -3.25
N GLY A 127 -4.03 11.39 -4.09
CA GLY A 127 -4.13 11.26 -5.54
C GLY A 127 -3.85 9.83 -6.03
N ALA A 128 -2.83 9.17 -5.47
CA ALA A 128 -2.50 7.78 -5.76
C ALA A 128 -3.60 6.81 -5.35
N VAL A 129 -4.08 6.95 -4.11
CA VAL A 129 -5.20 6.15 -3.57
C VAL A 129 -6.47 6.32 -4.42
N GLY A 130 -6.79 7.56 -4.81
CA GLY A 130 -7.96 7.86 -5.64
C GLY A 130 -7.94 7.11 -6.97
N ALA A 131 -6.80 7.13 -7.69
CA ALA A 131 -6.68 6.42 -8.97
C ALA A 131 -6.82 4.90 -8.81
N VAL A 132 -6.23 4.32 -7.77
CA VAL A 132 -6.37 2.88 -7.48
C VAL A 132 -7.83 2.53 -7.16
N LYS A 133 -8.50 3.34 -6.33
CA LYS A 133 -9.92 3.13 -6.00
C LYS A 133 -10.82 3.17 -7.24
N VAL A 134 -10.56 4.09 -8.16
CA VAL A 134 -11.30 4.17 -9.43
C VAL A 134 -11.08 2.91 -10.27
N ALA A 135 -9.82 2.51 -10.48
CA ALA A 135 -9.49 1.34 -11.29
C ALA A 135 -10.12 0.04 -10.76
N VAL A 136 -10.03 -0.22 -9.44
CA VAL A 136 -10.60 -1.43 -8.83
C VAL A 136 -12.13 -1.47 -8.93
N ARG A 137 -12.79 -0.32 -8.78
CA ARG A 137 -14.25 -0.23 -8.97
C ARG A 137 -14.65 -0.56 -10.40
N SER A 138 -13.95 -0.01 -11.40
CA SER A 138 -14.23 -0.28 -12.81
C SER A 138 -14.05 -1.76 -13.18
N LEU A 139 -13.05 -2.44 -12.63
CA LEU A 139 -12.83 -3.87 -12.87
C LEU A 139 -13.95 -4.75 -12.28
N SER A 140 -14.56 -4.34 -11.17
CA SER A 140 -15.64 -5.09 -10.51
C SER A 140 -16.99 -4.98 -11.23
N VAL A 141 -17.15 -4.04 -12.17
CA VAL A 141 -18.39 -3.82 -12.92
C VAL A 141 -18.46 -4.69 -14.19
N GLY A 142 -17.35 -5.31 -14.60
CA GLY A 142 -17.25 -6.08 -15.85
C GLY A 142 -17.75 -7.53 -15.82
N VAL A 143 -18.18 -8.06 -14.66
CA VAL A 143 -18.77 -9.42 -14.56
C VAL A 143 -20.28 -9.30 -14.40
N GLY A 144 -20.96 -8.96 -15.50
CA GLY A 144 -22.40 -9.18 -15.63
C GLY A 144 -22.67 -10.65 -15.95
N PRO A 145 -23.79 -11.24 -15.49
CA PRO A 145 -24.13 -12.61 -15.85
C PRO A 145 -24.39 -12.65 -17.35
N SER A 146 -23.55 -13.37 -18.09
CA SER A 146 -23.88 -13.82 -19.44
C SER A 146 -25.11 -14.72 -19.34
N LYS A 147 -26.30 -14.14 -19.52
CA LYS A 147 -27.50 -14.90 -19.83
C LYS A 147 -27.35 -15.38 -21.27
N SER A 148 -26.92 -16.62 -21.45
CA SER A 148 -27.17 -17.35 -22.69
C SER A 148 -28.67 -17.61 -22.78
N SER A 149 -29.27 -17.10 -23.86
CA SER A 149 -30.65 -17.37 -24.28
C SER A 149 -30.87 -18.83 -24.62
#